data_AF-A0A3S3PFN4-F1
#
_entry.id   AF-A0A3S3PFN4-F1
#
_cell.length_a   1.000
_cell.length_b   1.000
_cell.length_c   1.000
_cell.angle_alpha   90.00
_cell.angle_beta   90.00
_cell.angle_gamma   90.00
#
_symmetry.space_group_name_H-M   'P 1'
#
loop_
_entity.id
_entity.type
_entity.pdbx_description
1 polymer ?
#
loop_
_entity_poly.entity_id
_entity_poly.type
_entity_poly.pdbx_seq_one_letter_code
_entity_poly.pdbx_strand_id
1 'polypeptide(L)'
;MADSFLQKIEEKLVQLQKDSNKSSFDQVACLLLAKGVLLRNVGQNDTAAHCFETIIERQKEITRDTFLPPYAALELGITYFFSNRYDESLKWIKKAESNEKKFLSEALVHIRAHAFTRRIKEIKGSEHQHTHFVSDMI
;
A
#
# COMPACT_ATOMS: atom_id res chain seq x y z
N MET A 1 -4.15 -20.11 -8.05
CA MET A 1 -3.37 -20.28 -6.80
C MET A 1 -3.64 -19.13 -5.83
N ALA A 2 -3.58 -17.86 -6.27
CA ALA A 2 -3.96 -16.71 -5.44
C ALA A 2 -5.42 -16.76 -4.94
N ASP A 3 -6.34 -17.26 -5.77
CA ASP A 3 -7.78 -17.31 -5.43
C ASP A 3 -8.07 -18.19 -4.21
N SER A 4 -7.38 -19.32 -4.06
CA SER A 4 -7.54 -20.21 -2.89
C SER A 4 -7.03 -19.57 -1.60
N PHE A 5 -6.08 -18.63 -1.67
CA PHE A 5 -5.62 -17.88 -0.51
C PHE A 5 -6.56 -16.72 -0.18
N LEU A 6 -7.04 -16.01 -1.20
CA LEU A 6 -8.03 -14.94 -1.05
C LEU A 6 -9.30 -15.48 -0.39
N GLN A 7 -9.82 -16.62 -0.85
CA GLN A 7 -10.99 -17.25 -0.25
C GLN A 7 -10.80 -17.55 1.25
N LYS A 8 -9.67 -18.15 1.63
CA LYS A 8 -9.37 -18.44 3.05
C LYS A 8 -9.27 -17.18 3.90
N ILE A 9 -8.70 -16.10 3.35
CA ILE A 9 -8.62 -14.81 4.04
C ILE A 9 -10.01 -14.22 4.23
N GLU A 10 -10.87 -14.29 3.22
CA GLU A 10 -12.25 -13.79 3.30
C GLU A 10 -13.08 -14.57 4.32
N GLU A 11 -13.01 -15.89 4.31
CA GLU A 11 -13.65 -16.74 5.32
C GLU A 11 -13.19 -16.35 6.73
N LYS A 12 -11.89 -16.10 6.91
CA LYS A 12 -11.36 -15.70 8.22
C LYS A 12 -11.81 -14.30 8.64
N LEU A 13 -11.86 -13.35 7.72
CA LEU A 13 -12.37 -12.00 7.98
C LEU A 13 -13.85 -12.05 8.41
N VAL A 14 -14.67 -12.87 7.75
CA VAL A 14 -16.08 -13.07 8.11
C VAL A 14 -16.20 -13.70 9.51
N GLN A 15 -15.35 -14.67 9.86
CA GLN A 15 -15.32 -15.25 11.20
C GLN A 15 -14.98 -14.20 12.27
N LEU A 16 -13.94 -13.40 12.06
CA LEU A 16 -13.55 -12.35 13.00
C LEU A 16 -14.64 -11.29 13.17
N GLN A 17 -15.37 -10.95 12.10
CA GLN A 17 -16.49 -10.02 12.18
C GLN A 17 -17.64 -10.57 13.05
N LYS A 18 -17.91 -11.88 12.98
CA LYS A 18 -18.92 -12.54 13.83
C LYS A 18 -18.48 -12.62 15.30
N ASP A 19 -17.18 -12.78 15.53
CA ASP A 19 -16.57 -12.86 16.85
C ASP A 19 -16.04 -11.50 17.35
N SER A 20 -16.76 -10.39 17.05
CA SER A 20 -16.29 -9.01 17.26
C SER A 20 -15.84 -8.71 18.70
N ASN A 21 -16.37 -9.41 19.69
CA ASN A 21 -16.00 -9.26 21.10
C ASN A 21 -14.63 -9.87 21.46
N LYS A 22 -14.03 -10.68 20.59
CA LYS A 22 -12.76 -11.39 20.83
C LYS A 22 -11.67 -11.03 19.82
N SER A 23 -12.02 -10.55 18.65
CA SER A 23 -11.05 -10.17 17.61
C SER A 23 -10.46 -8.79 17.86
N SER A 24 -9.13 -8.66 17.87
CA SER A 24 -8.50 -7.32 17.85
C SER A 24 -8.42 -6.79 16.42
N PHE A 25 -8.45 -5.47 16.27
CA PHE A 25 -8.31 -4.87 14.93
C PHE A 25 -6.95 -5.20 14.30
N ASP A 26 -5.90 -5.45 15.09
CA ASP A 26 -4.60 -5.91 14.58
C ASP A 26 -4.72 -7.18 13.72
N GLN A 27 -5.57 -8.14 14.13
CA GLN A 27 -5.80 -9.38 13.36
C GLN A 27 -6.50 -9.10 12.03
N VAL A 28 -7.49 -8.21 12.06
CA VAL A 28 -8.21 -7.77 10.86
C VAL A 28 -7.27 -7.02 9.92
N ALA A 29 -6.46 -6.10 10.44
CA ALA A 29 -5.50 -5.32 9.69
C ALA A 29 -4.42 -6.20 9.03
N CYS A 30 -3.91 -7.22 9.72
CA CYS A 30 -3.01 -8.22 9.14
C CYS A 30 -3.63 -8.92 7.92
N LEU A 31 -4.88 -9.36 8.04
CA LEU A 31 -5.60 -10.03 6.95
C LEU A 31 -5.92 -9.10 5.79
N LEU A 32 -6.29 -7.84 6.08
CA LEU A 32 -6.51 -6.82 5.06
C LEU A 32 -5.22 -6.50 4.30
N LEU A 33 -4.07 -6.44 4.98
CA LEU A 33 -2.78 -6.20 4.34
C LEU A 33 -2.46 -7.33 3.36
N ALA A 34 -2.60 -8.59 3.79
CA ALA A 34 -2.40 -9.75 2.93
C ALA A 34 -3.38 -9.80 1.76
N LYS A 35 -4.67 -9.52 2.03
CA LYS A 35 -5.72 -9.44 1.00
C LYS A 35 -5.37 -8.39 -0.05
N GLY A 36 -5.03 -7.18 0.37
CA GLY A 36 -4.68 -6.08 -0.53
C GLY A 36 -3.50 -6.41 -1.44
N VAL A 37 -2.44 -7.03 -0.90
CA VAL A 37 -1.27 -7.43 -1.69
C VAL A 37 -1.65 -8.48 -2.74
N LEU A 38 -2.44 -9.49 -2.37
CA LEU A 38 -2.90 -10.51 -3.30
C LEU A 38 -3.80 -9.93 -4.40
N LEU A 39 -4.75 -9.05 -4.04
CA LEU A 39 -5.65 -8.38 -4.98
C LEU A 39 -4.88 -7.54 -5.99
N ARG A 40 -3.88 -6.76 -5.54
CA ARG A 40 -3.01 -6.00 -6.45
C ARG A 40 -2.27 -6.91 -7.41
N ASN A 41 -1.74 -8.04 -6.92
CA ASN A 41 -0.99 -8.97 -7.77
C ASN A 41 -1.85 -9.63 -8.86
N VAL A 42 -3.18 -9.64 -8.71
CA VAL A 42 -4.14 -10.07 -9.75
C VAL A 42 -4.78 -8.88 -10.50
N GLY A 43 -4.25 -7.67 -10.34
CA GLY A 43 -4.67 -6.46 -11.07
C GLY A 43 -5.89 -5.74 -10.48
N GLN A 44 -6.44 -6.18 -9.35
CA GLN A 44 -7.57 -5.54 -8.68
C GLN A 44 -7.11 -4.38 -7.79
N ASN A 45 -6.55 -3.34 -8.40
CA ASN A 45 -5.88 -2.25 -7.70
C ASN A 45 -6.81 -1.41 -6.81
N ASP A 46 -8.04 -1.11 -7.24
CA ASP A 46 -8.97 -0.31 -6.43
C ASP A 46 -9.41 -1.06 -5.17
N THR A 47 -9.75 -2.35 -5.30
CA THR A 47 -10.10 -3.20 -4.15
C THR A 47 -8.89 -3.39 -3.21
N ALA A 48 -7.69 -3.51 -3.77
CA ALA A 48 -6.46 -3.54 -2.99
C ALA A 48 -6.25 -2.23 -2.20
N ALA A 49 -6.44 -1.08 -2.85
CA ALA A 49 -6.31 0.23 -2.23
C ALA A 49 -7.25 0.38 -1.02
N HIS A 50 -8.52 -0.02 -1.17
CA HIS A 50 -9.49 0.02 -0.07
C HIS A 50 -9.08 -0.83 1.14
N CYS A 51 -8.42 -1.97 0.92
CA CYS A 51 -7.89 -2.79 2.01
C CYS A 51 -6.85 -2.01 2.84
N PHE A 52 -5.94 -1.30 2.16
CA PHE A 52 -4.90 -0.52 2.82
C PHE A 52 -5.44 0.76 3.47
N GLU A 53 -6.38 1.46 2.81
CA GLU A 53 -7.06 2.64 3.34
C GLU A 53 -7.77 2.33 4.67
N THR A 54 -8.47 1.19 4.73
CA THR A 54 -9.14 0.72 5.96
C THR A 54 -8.16 0.58 7.14
N ILE A 55 -6.96 0.04 6.90
CA ILE A 55 -5.91 -0.10 7.94
C ILE A 55 -5.46 1.28 8.44
N ILE A 56 -5.26 2.22 7.51
CA ILE A 56 -4.74 3.55 7.81
C ILE A 56 -5.78 4.41 8.55
N GLU A 57 -7.05 4.32 8.15
CA GLU A 57 -8.16 5.04 8.79
C GLU A 57 -8.37 4.59 10.23
N ARG A 58 -8.28 3.29 10.46
CA ARG A 58 -8.49 2.65 11.77
C ARG A 58 -7.20 2.42 12.55
N GLN A 59 -6.08 3.04 12.15
CA GLN A 59 -4.77 2.84 12.77
C GLN A 59 -4.74 3.10 14.29
N LYS A 60 -5.66 3.92 14.83
CA LYS A 60 -5.78 4.19 16.28
C LYS A 60 -6.28 2.98 17.07
N GLU A 61 -6.93 2.03 16.42
CA GLU A 61 -7.41 0.77 17.01
C GLU A 61 -6.32 -0.31 17.03
N ILE A 62 -5.18 -0.07 16.35
CA ILE A 62 -4.02 -0.96 16.36
C ILE A 62 -3.21 -0.68 17.63
N THR A 63 -3.00 -1.73 18.42
CA THR A 63 -2.37 -1.61 19.75
C THR A 63 -1.04 -2.35 19.84
N ARG A 64 -0.88 -3.42 19.07
CA ARG A 64 0.29 -4.30 19.10
C ARG A 64 1.09 -4.19 17.82
N ASP A 65 0.44 -4.35 16.67
CA ASP A 65 1.10 -4.48 15.37
C ASP A 65 1.31 -3.12 14.70
N THR A 66 2.01 -2.22 15.41
CA THR A 66 2.20 -0.81 15.03
C THR A 66 3.04 -0.60 13.76
N PHE A 67 3.61 -1.67 13.19
CA PHE A 67 4.23 -1.68 11.85
C PHE A 67 3.19 -1.71 10.71
N LEU A 68 1.94 -2.11 10.98
CA LEU A 68 0.91 -2.26 9.95
C LEU A 68 0.53 -0.93 9.26
N PRO A 69 0.34 0.21 9.96
CA PRO A 69 0.05 1.49 9.30
C PRO A 69 1.11 1.96 8.30
N PRO A 70 2.43 2.01 8.64
CA PRO A 70 3.44 2.40 7.66
C PRO A 70 3.54 1.40 6.49
N TYR A 71 3.38 0.10 6.73
CA TYR A 71 3.31 -0.90 5.65
C TYR A 71 2.12 -0.68 4.71
N ALA A 72 0.93 -0.49 5.27
CA ALA A 72 -0.27 -0.22 4.48
C ALA A 72 -0.12 1.05 3.65
N ALA A 73 0.51 2.11 4.21
CA ALA A 73 0.81 3.33 3.46
C ALA A 73 1.77 3.09 2.29
N LEU A 74 2.83 2.29 2.50
CA LEU A 74 3.74 1.91 1.41
C LEU A 74 3.01 1.11 0.33
N GLU A 75 2.28 0.05 0.71
CA GLU A 75 1.57 -0.81 -0.24
C GLU A 75 0.49 -0.05 -1.01
N LEU A 76 -0.19 0.92 -0.38
CA LEU A 76 -1.12 1.84 -1.03
C LEU A 76 -0.41 2.71 -2.08
N GLY A 77 0.75 3.27 -1.72
CA GLY A 77 1.58 4.02 -2.67
C GLY A 77 2.02 3.18 -3.87
N ILE A 78 2.43 1.93 -3.64
CA ILE A 78 2.78 0.99 -4.70
C ILE A 78 1.56 0.63 -5.57
N THR A 79 0.39 0.49 -4.97
CA THR A 79 -0.86 0.19 -5.71
C THR A 79 -1.24 1.35 -6.64
N TYR A 80 -1.08 2.60 -6.18
CA TYR A 80 -1.25 3.77 -7.04
C TYR A 80 -0.20 3.85 -8.15
N PHE A 81 1.04 3.43 -7.89
CA PHE A 81 2.06 3.31 -8.94
C PHE A 81 1.62 2.38 -10.07
N PHE A 82 1.12 1.19 -9.74
CA PHE A 82 0.61 0.23 -10.74
C PHE A 82 -0.67 0.70 -11.45
N SER A 83 -1.33 1.73 -10.91
CA SER A 83 -2.49 2.38 -11.52
C SER A 83 -2.11 3.65 -12.29
N ASN A 84 -0.81 3.91 -12.51
CA ASN A 84 -0.27 5.13 -13.14
C ASN A 84 -0.66 6.44 -12.43
N ARG A 85 -1.05 6.37 -11.15
CA ARG A 85 -1.39 7.51 -10.29
C ARG A 85 -0.16 7.94 -9.49
N TYR A 86 0.81 8.52 -10.19
CA TYR A 86 2.16 8.72 -9.64
C TYR A 86 2.23 9.78 -8.53
N ASP A 87 1.36 10.79 -8.55
CA ASP A 87 1.32 11.82 -7.50
C ASP A 87 0.78 11.27 -6.17
N GLU A 88 -0.31 10.52 -6.22
CA GLU A 88 -0.84 9.82 -5.06
C GLU A 88 0.13 8.75 -4.56
N SER A 89 0.81 8.06 -5.48
CA SER A 89 1.88 7.12 -5.14
C SER A 89 2.97 7.78 -4.30
N LEU A 90 3.54 8.89 -4.78
CA LEU A 90 4.58 9.63 -4.03
C LEU A 90 4.09 10.14 -2.68
N LYS A 91 2.85 10.65 -2.63
CA LYS A 91 2.24 11.14 -1.38
C LYS A 91 2.23 10.04 -0.31
N TRP A 92 1.80 8.84 -0.67
CA TRP A 92 1.69 7.72 0.26
C TRP A 92 3.03 7.09 0.62
N ILE A 93 3.96 6.97 -0.34
CA ILE A 93 5.33 6.49 -0.08
C ILE A 93 6.03 7.41 0.94
N LYS A 94 5.96 8.73 0.78
CA LYS A 94 6.53 9.68 1.75
C LYS A 94 5.87 9.59 3.13
N LYS A 95 4.56 9.34 3.15
CA LYS A 95 3.82 9.18 4.41
C LYS A 95 4.27 7.93 5.17
N ALA A 96 4.55 6.83 4.47
CA ALA A 96 5.12 5.63 5.05
C ALA A 96 6.45 5.94 5.77
N GLU A 97 7.37 6.66 5.11
CA GLU A 97 8.67 7.05 5.68
C GLU A 97 8.55 7.98 6.90
N SER A 98 7.53 8.85 6.94
CA SER A 98 7.35 9.82 8.03
C SER A 98 6.84 9.22 9.35
N ASN A 99 6.15 8.08 9.26
CA ASN A 99 5.51 7.41 10.41
C ASN A 99 6.51 6.56 11.22
N GLU A 100 7.75 6.43 10.76
CA GLU A 100 8.72 5.43 11.23
C GLU A 100 9.65 5.90 12.37
N LYS A 101 9.48 7.11 12.91
CA LYS A 101 10.33 7.62 14.02
C LYS A 101 10.33 6.73 15.29
N LYS A 102 9.53 5.65 15.35
CA LYS A 102 9.53 4.64 16.43
C LYS A 102 10.13 3.28 16.04
N PHE A 103 10.46 3.02 14.77
CA PHE A 103 10.97 1.73 14.30
C PHE A 103 12.21 1.93 13.42
N LEU A 104 13.39 1.76 14.01
CA LEU A 104 14.69 1.72 13.31
C LEU A 104 14.85 0.52 12.35
N SER A 105 13.79 -0.25 12.09
CA SER A 105 13.92 -1.54 11.44
C SER A 105 12.65 -1.89 10.67
N GLU A 106 12.55 -1.37 9.46
CA GLU A 106 12.25 -2.22 8.31
C GLU A 106 13.01 -1.69 7.11
N ALA A 107 14.28 -2.07 6.99
CA ALA A 107 15.12 -1.72 5.84
C ALA A 107 14.40 -2.01 4.51
N LEU A 108 13.52 -3.01 4.48
CA LEU A 108 12.67 -3.35 3.33
C LEU A 108 11.68 -2.23 2.95
N VAL A 109 11.05 -1.55 3.91
CA VAL A 109 10.12 -0.44 3.61
C VAL A 109 10.89 0.70 2.96
N HIS A 110 12.02 1.11 3.54
CA HIS A 110 12.86 2.16 2.99
C HIS A 110 13.44 1.82 1.62
N ILE A 111 13.97 0.60 1.44
CA ILE A 111 14.52 0.16 0.17
C ILE A 111 13.44 0.18 -0.92
N ARG A 112 12.24 -0.31 -0.62
CA ARG A 112 11.12 -0.31 -1.57
C ARG A 112 10.62 1.12 -1.83
N ALA A 113 10.43 1.92 -0.79
CA ALA A 113 10.04 3.33 -0.90
C ALA A 113 11.01 4.11 -1.79
N HIS A 114 12.32 3.94 -1.56
CA HIS A 114 13.37 4.55 -2.37
C HIS A 114 13.30 4.09 -3.83
N ALA A 115 13.18 2.77 -4.06
CA ALA A 115 13.11 2.21 -5.42
C ALA A 115 11.91 2.77 -6.20
N PHE A 116 10.71 2.81 -5.61
CA PHE A 116 9.52 3.37 -6.26
C PHE A 116 9.62 4.89 -6.43
N THR A 117 10.14 5.62 -5.44
CA THR A 117 10.36 7.06 -5.57
C THR A 117 11.31 7.38 -6.74
N ARG A 118 12.40 6.63 -6.86
CA ARG A 118 13.35 6.77 -7.97
C ARG A 118 12.67 6.46 -9.31
N ARG A 119 11.93 5.35 -9.40
CA ARG A 119 11.19 4.94 -10.60
C ARG A 119 10.21 6.03 -11.07
N ILE A 120 9.47 6.63 -10.14
CA ILE A 120 8.52 7.71 -10.46
C ILE A 120 9.25 8.96 -10.98
N LYS A 121 10.38 9.33 -10.37
CA LYS A 121 11.19 10.46 -10.85
C LYS A 121 11.72 10.23 -12.26
N GLU A 122 12.16 9.01 -12.57
CA GLU A 122 12.61 8.64 -13.92
C GLU A 122 11.46 8.78 -14.95
N ILE A 123 10.26 8.28 -14.63
CA ILE A 123 9.08 8.40 -15.50
C ILE A 123 8.73 9.87 -15.73
N LYS A 124 8.57 10.66 -14.67
CA LYS A 124 8.24 12.09 -14.78
C LYS A 124 9.33 12.88 -15.51
N GLY A 125 10.61 12.56 -15.29
CA GLY A 125 11.72 13.20 -16.00
C GLY A 125 11.72 12.91 -17.51
N SER A 126 11.31 11.70 -17.91
CA SER A 126 11.18 11.34 -19.34
C SER A 126 10.02 12.04 -20.04
N GLU A 127 8.90 12.30 -19.34
CA GLU A 127 7.76 13.05 -19.87
C GLU A 127 8.12 14.51 -20.18
N HIS A 128 8.97 15.13 -19.36
CA HIS A 128 9.42 16.52 -19.57
C HIS A 128 10.43 16.66 -20.73
N GLN A 129 11.19 15.60 -21.03
CA GLN A 129 12.09 15.61 -22.19
C GLN A 129 11.32 15.44 -23.51
N HIS A 130 10.21 14.70 -23.50
CA HIS A 130 9.39 14.49 -24.69
C HIS A 130 8.57 15.73 -25.07
N THR A 131 8.06 16.49 -24.09
CA THR A 131 7.33 17.74 -24.35
C THR A 131 8.23 18.87 -24.84
N HIS A 132 9.48 18.95 -24.38
CA HIS A 132 10.44 19.93 -24.90
C HIS A 132 10.80 19.63 -26.37
N PHE A 133 10.99 18.36 -26.71
CA PHE A 133 11.35 17.95 -28.08
C PHE A 133 10.24 18.22 -29.10
N VAL A 134 8.97 18.09 -28.71
CA VAL A 134 7.82 18.40 -29.59
C VAL A 134 7.60 19.91 -29.72
N SER A 135 7.86 20.69 -28.65
CA SER A 135 7.74 22.16 -28.71
C SER A 135 8.83 22.82 -29.55
N ASP A 136 10.01 22.21 -29.68
CA ASP A 136 11.11 22.72 -30.51
C ASP A 136 10.95 22.31 -32.01
N MET A 137 9.93 21.52 -32.33
CA MET A 137 9.71 20.94 -33.67
C MET A 137 8.47 21.51 -34.39
N ILE A 138 7.84 22.54 -33.82
CA ILE A 138 6.74 23.35 -34.40
C ILE A 138 7.22 24.80 -34.50
#